data_AF-A0A0J6S1Y9-F1
#
_entry.id   AF-A0A0J6S1Y9-F1
#
_cell.length_a   1.000
_cell.length_b   1.000
_cell.length_c   1.000
_cell.angle_alpha   90.00
_cell.angle_beta   90.00
_cell.angle_gamma   90.00
#
_symmetry.space_group_name_H-M   'P 1'
#
loop_
_entity.id
_entity.type
_entity.pdbx_description
1 polymer ?
#
loop_
_entity_poly.entity_id
_entity_poly.type
_entity_poly.pdbx_seq_one_letter_code
_entity_poly.pdbx_strand_id
1 'polypeptide(L)'
;MSVDRVVAALLRIAAADLADARILAGVRSRNAPYLCSQAAEKIVKAVLTVERIHADRNIAHRIDLMVDLLPEANTFKARFRKIERLASYATSDRYPTATGRVPADSSAR
;
A
#
# COMPACT_ATOMS: atom_id res chain seq x y z
N MET A 1 3.50 11.73 20.23
CA MET A 1 2.71 12.25 19.09
C MET A 1 1.28 11.77 19.23
N SER A 2 0.28 12.59 18.86
CA SER A 2 -1.13 12.18 18.91
C SER A 2 -1.44 11.15 17.80
N VAL A 3 -2.15 10.08 18.16
CA VAL A 3 -2.68 9.05 17.23
C VAL A 3 -3.45 9.71 16.08
N ASP A 4 -4.31 10.67 16.39
CA ASP A 4 -5.13 11.36 15.39
C ASP A 4 -4.29 12.12 14.37
N ARG A 5 -3.19 12.73 14.80
CA ARG A 5 -2.28 13.44 13.88
C ARG A 5 -1.58 12.47 12.93
N VAL A 6 -1.16 11.30 13.43
CA VAL A 6 -0.52 10.26 12.61
C VAL A 6 -1.51 9.69 11.61
N VAL A 7 -2.73 9.35 12.06
CA VAL A 7 -3.80 8.84 11.21
C VAL A 7 -4.16 9.85 10.12
N ALA A 8 -4.35 11.13 10.47
CA ALA A 8 -4.66 12.17 9.51
C ALA A 8 -3.53 12.38 8.49
N ALA A 9 -2.26 12.28 8.91
CA ALA A 9 -1.12 12.36 8.00
C ALA A 9 -1.09 11.17 7.03
N LEU A 10 -1.26 9.94 7.53
CA LEU A 10 -1.30 8.73 6.71
C LEU A 10 -2.40 8.80 5.65
N LEU A 11 -3.62 9.20 6.05
CA LEU A 11 -4.76 9.30 5.13
C LEU A 11 -4.56 10.42 4.10
N ARG A 12 -3.97 11.56 4.49
CA ARG A 12 -3.67 12.66 3.55
C ARG A 12 -2.65 12.22 2.49
N ILE A 13 -1.62 11.50 2.89
CA ILE A 13 -0.61 10.99 1.94
C ILE A 13 -1.22 9.88 1.06
N ALA A 14 -2.02 8.98 1.62
CA ALA A 14 -2.71 7.95 0.83
C ALA A 14 -3.64 8.55 -0.24
N ALA A 15 -4.33 9.65 0.09
CA ALA A 15 -5.15 10.37 -0.87
C ALA A 15 -4.32 11.01 -1.99
N ALA A 16 -3.16 11.58 -1.66
CA ALA A 16 -2.22 12.12 -2.65
C ALA A 16 -1.67 11.01 -3.57
N ASP A 17 -1.24 9.88 -2.99
CA ASP A 17 -0.76 8.71 -3.75
C ASP A 17 -1.82 8.23 -4.75
N LEU A 18 -3.10 8.16 -4.34
CA LEU A 18 -4.20 7.78 -5.24
C LEU A 18 -4.47 8.81 -6.34
N ALA A 19 -4.36 10.10 -6.04
CA ALA A 19 -4.52 11.16 -7.03
C ALA A 19 -3.41 11.08 -8.09
N ASP A 20 -2.17 10.92 -7.66
CA ASP A 20 -1.02 10.78 -8.54
C ASP A 20 -1.08 9.47 -9.33
N ALA A 21 -1.51 8.35 -8.71
CA ALA A 21 -1.73 7.08 -9.39
C ALA A 21 -2.71 7.21 -10.56
N ARG A 22 -3.79 8.00 -10.42
CA ARG A 22 -4.75 8.25 -11.50
C ARG A 22 -4.14 9.04 -12.65
N ILE A 23 -3.36 10.07 -12.35
CA ILE A 23 -2.65 10.86 -13.37
C ILE A 23 -1.70 9.95 -14.15
N LEU A 24 -0.90 9.16 -13.43
CA LEU A 24 0.06 8.23 -14.02
C LEU A 24 -0.61 7.12 -14.83
N ALA A 25 -1.76 6.61 -14.38
CA ALA A 25 -2.54 5.65 -15.14
C ALA A 25 -3.05 6.25 -16.46
N GLY A 26 -3.46 7.52 -16.45
CA GLY A 26 -3.90 8.23 -17.66
C GLY A 26 -2.83 8.34 -18.75
N VAL A 27 -1.55 8.31 -18.37
CA VAL A 27 -0.40 8.29 -19.30
C VAL A 27 0.24 6.90 -19.42
N ARG A 28 -0.43 5.85 -18.94
CA ARG A 28 0.06 4.45 -18.94
C ARG A 28 1.46 4.31 -18.36
N SER A 29 1.73 5.04 -17.28
CA SER A 29 3.00 4.96 -16.59
C SER A 29 3.04 3.71 -15.72
N ARG A 30 4.11 2.93 -15.88
CA ARG A 30 4.45 1.76 -15.04
C ARG A 30 4.51 2.05 -13.54
N ASN A 31 4.56 3.31 -13.13
CA ASN A 31 4.60 3.72 -11.73
C ASN A 31 3.21 3.84 -11.09
N ALA A 32 2.12 3.81 -11.87
CA ALA A 32 0.77 3.91 -11.32
C ALA A 32 0.42 2.77 -10.33
N PRO A 33 0.72 1.49 -10.62
CA PRO A 33 0.46 0.39 -9.67
C PRO A 33 1.24 0.54 -8.36
N TYR A 34 2.46 1.07 -8.41
CA TYR A 34 3.27 1.35 -7.22
C TYR A 34 2.58 2.35 -6.29
N LEU A 35 2.03 3.44 -6.82
CA LEU A 35 1.31 4.43 -6.01
C LEU A 35 0.00 3.88 -5.44
N CYS A 36 -0.70 3.00 -6.16
CA CYS A 36 -1.83 2.25 -5.60
C CYS A 36 -1.42 1.38 -4.41
N SER A 37 -0.27 0.70 -4.50
CA SER A 37 0.32 -0.09 -3.41
C SER A 37 0.63 0.79 -2.19
N GLN A 38 1.26 1.94 -2.42
CA GLN A 38 1.61 2.91 -1.38
C GLN A 38 0.40 3.51 -0.67
N ALA A 39 -0.67 3.81 -1.40
CA ALA A 39 -1.93 4.26 -0.80
C ALA A 39 -2.55 3.18 0.09
N ALA A 40 -2.60 1.93 -0.40
CA ALA A 40 -3.12 0.80 0.35
C ALA A 40 -2.32 0.56 1.64
N GLU A 41 -0.97 0.59 1.56
CA GLU A 41 -0.08 0.46 2.72
C GLU A 41 -0.41 1.50 3.81
N LYS A 42 -0.60 2.77 3.42
CA LYS A 42 -0.87 3.86 4.37
C LYS A 42 -2.27 3.77 4.98
N ILE A 43 -3.27 3.33 4.22
CA ILE A 43 -4.63 3.12 4.76
C ILE A 43 -4.62 2.00 5.80
N VAL A 44 -3.93 0.87 5.54
CA VAL A 44 -3.82 -0.22 6.51
C VAL A 44 -3.06 0.23 7.76
N LYS A 45 -1.96 0.98 7.60
CA LYS A 45 -1.22 1.58 8.73
C LYS A 45 -2.08 2.51 9.57
N ALA A 46 -2.95 3.29 8.95
CA ALA A 46 -3.85 4.20 9.66
C ALA A 46 -4.79 3.40 10.58
N VAL A 47 -5.35 2.28 10.08
CA VAL A 47 -6.21 1.41 10.90
C VAL A 47 -5.41 0.75 12.03
N LEU A 48 -4.23 0.19 11.76
CA LEU A 48 -3.37 -0.36 12.81
C LEU A 48 -3.02 0.67 13.89
N THR A 49 -2.79 1.93 13.49
CA THR A 49 -2.50 3.03 14.41
C THR A 49 -3.68 3.35 15.32
N VAL A 50 -4.92 3.34 14.79
CA VAL A 50 -6.15 3.50 15.60
C VAL A 50 -6.31 2.34 16.58
N GLU A 51 -6.03 1.11 16.15
CA GLU A 51 -6.07 -0.10 16.98
C GLU A 51 -4.90 -0.19 17.97
N ARG A 52 -3.95 0.77 17.95
CA ARG A 52 -2.71 0.79 18.75
C ARG A 52 -1.82 -0.44 18.54
N ILE A 53 -1.91 -1.05 17.35
CA ILE A 53 -1.09 -2.19 16.96
C ILE A 53 0.17 -1.68 16.25
N HIS A 54 1.32 -2.11 16.75
CA HIS A 54 2.61 -1.74 16.20
C HIS A 54 3.11 -2.86 15.28
N ALA A 55 3.23 -2.57 14.00
CA ALA A 55 3.88 -3.49 13.06
C ALA A 55 5.40 -3.37 13.20
N ASP A 56 6.07 -4.51 13.38
CA ASP A 56 7.53 -4.55 13.38
C ASP A 56 8.10 -4.00 12.07
N ARG A 57 9.34 -3.51 12.12
CA ARG A 57 10.03 -2.92 10.95
C ARG A 57 10.06 -3.85 9.73
N ASN A 58 10.12 -5.16 9.97
CA ASN A 58 10.12 -6.19 8.92
C ASN A 58 8.73 -6.40 8.28
N ILE A 59 7.67 -6.01 8.97
CA ILE A 59 6.27 -6.12 8.55
C ILE A 59 5.73 -4.80 8.00
N ALA A 60 6.33 -3.66 8.41
CA ALA A 60 5.83 -2.33 8.14
C ALA A 60 5.66 -1.95 6.65
N HIS A 61 6.14 -2.75 5.70
CA HIS A 61 5.95 -2.52 4.25
C HIS A 61 5.26 -3.70 3.54
N ARG A 62 4.70 -4.64 4.31
CA ARG A 62 4.06 -5.86 3.83
C ARG A 62 2.58 -5.80 4.17
N ILE A 63 1.76 -5.39 3.20
CA ILE A 63 0.32 -5.17 3.39
C ILE A 63 -0.36 -6.44 3.90
N ASP A 64 -0.02 -7.59 3.32
CA ASP A 64 -0.44 -8.93 3.74
C ASP A 64 -0.21 -9.15 5.24
N LEU A 65 1.03 -8.98 5.69
CA LEU A 65 1.42 -9.19 7.08
C LEU A 65 0.80 -8.14 8.02
N MET A 66 0.61 -6.90 7.57
CA MET A 66 -0.08 -5.88 8.36
C MET A 66 -1.57 -6.19 8.53
N VAL A 67 -2.22 -6.75 7.51
CA VAL A 67 -3.63 -7.16 7.60
C VAL A 67 -3.79 -8.35 8.54
N ASP A 68 -2.82 -9.27 8.60
CA ASP A 68 -2.83 -10.39 9.54
C ASP A 68 -2.90 -9.92 11.00
N LEU A 69 -2.25 -8.80 11.33
CA LEU A 69 -2.21 -8.24 12.68
C LEU A 69 -3.57 -7.68 13.16
N LEU A 70 -4.49 -7.35 12.25
CA LEU A 70 -5.79 -6.79 12.66
C LEU A 70 -6.63 -7.85 13.40
N PRO A 71 -7.39 -7.48 14.44
CA PRO A 71 -8.34 -8.40 15.07
C PRO A 71 -9.37 -8.91 14.05
N GLU A 72 -9.82 -10.16 14.18
CA GLU A 72 -10.86 -10.71 13.28
C GLU A 72 -12.18 -9.91 13.32
N ALA A 73 -12.49 -9.30 14.47
CA ALA A 73 -13.66 -8.45 14.63
C ALA A 73 -13.56 -7.09 13.90
N ASN A 74 -12.38 -6.70 13.41
CA ASN A 74 -12.21 -5.42 12.74
C ASN A 74 -12.93 -5.42 11.38
N THR A 75 -13.88 -4.49 11.20
CA THR A 75 -14.75 -4.42 10.02
C THR A 75 -13.99 -4.17 8.70
N PHE A 76 -12.77 -3.63 8.76
CA PHE A 76 -11.94 -3.38 7.58
C PHE A 76 -11.09 -4.58 7.17
N LYS A 77 -10.83 -5.55 8.06
CA LYS A 77 -9.93 -6.69 7.77
C LYS A 77 -10.33 -7.42 6.48
N ALA A 78 -11.61 -7.78 6.34
CA ALA A 78 -12.14 -8.43 5.13
C ALA A 78 -12.02 -7.58 3.86
N ARG A 79 -12.07 -6.24 3.97
CA ARG A 79 -11.86 -5.33 2.84
C ARG A 79 -10.39 -5.26 2.46
N PHE A 80 -9.49 -5.24 3.45
CA PHE A 80 -8.06 -5.20 3.20
C PHE A 80 -7.51 -6.49 2.58
N ARG A 81 -8.06 -7.65 2.94
CA ARG A 81 -7.77 -8.92 2.24
C ARG A 81 -7.96 -8.84 0.73
N LYS A 82 -8.96 -8.07 0.26
CA LYS A 82 -9.22 -7.90 -1.17
C LYS A 82 -8.18 -7.06 -1.89
N ILE A 83 -7.32 -6.33 -1.18
CA ILE A 83 -6.32 -5.42 -1.75
C ILE A 83 -4.89 -5.77 -1.33
N GLU A 84 -4.67 -6.76 -0.47
CA GLU A 84 -3.32 -7.15 -0.01
C GLU A 84 -2.38 -7.55 -1.16
N ARG A 85 -2.94 -8.09 -2.26
CA ARG A 85 -2.21 -8.38 -3.50
C ARG A 85 -1.45 -7.17 -4.08
N LEU A 86 -1.89 -5.95 -3.76
CA LEU A 86 -1.22 -4.72 -4.18
C LEU A 86 0.19 -4.60 -3.61
N ALA A 87 0.53 -5.33 -2.53
CA ALA A 87 1.88 -5.34 -1.96
C ALA A 87 2.96 -5.75 -2.99
N SER A 88 2.62 -6.59 -3.96
CA SER A 88 3.54 -7.00 -5.03
C SER A 88 4.09 -5.80 -5.82
N TYR A 89 3.24 -4.82 -6.14
CA TYR A 89 3.63 -3.63 -6.91
C TYR A 89 4.55 -2.66 -6.16
N ALA A 90 4.84 -2.90 -4.86
CA ALA A 90 5.86 -2.15 -4.14
C ALA A 90 7.26 -2.31 -4.74
N THR A 91 7.53 -3.46 -5.37
CA THR A 91 8.84 -3.80 -5.94
C THR A 91 8.77 -4.28 -7.39
N SER A 92 7.68 -4.94 -7.81
CA SER A 92 7.59 -5.65 -9.09
C SER A 92 7.94 -4.81 -10.31
N ASP A 93 7.55 -3.53 -10.35
CA ASP A 93 7.77 -2.65 -11.51
C ASP A 93 8.98 -1.70 -11.35
N ARG A 94 9.60 -1.68 -10.16
CA ARG A 94 10.63 -0.70 -9.81
C ARG A 94 12.05 -1.21 -9.93
N TYR A 95 12.25 -2.51 -9.80
CA TYR A 95 13.58 -3.12 -9.84
C TYR A 95 13.75 -3.95 -11.09
N PRO A 96 14.97 -4.04 -11.66
CA PRO A 96 15.26 -5.01 -12.70
C PRO A 96 14.92 -6.42 -12.25
N THR A 97 14.62 -7.31 -13.20
CA THR A 97 14.57 -8.75 -12.92
C THR A 97 15.92 -9.23 -12.43
N ALA A 98 15.97 -10.43 -11.82
CA ALA A 98 17.23 -11.07 -11.44
C ALA A 98 18.21 -11.24 -12.63
N THR A 99 17.68 -11.24 -13.86
CA THR A 99 18.45 -11.32 -15.12
C THR A 99 18.77 -9.94 -15.73
N GLY A 100 18.51 -8.84 -15.02
CA GLY A 100 18.83 -7.48 -15.45
C GLY A 100 17.86 -6.87 -16.47
N ARG A 101 16.70 -7.50 -16.71
CA ARG A 101 15.69 -6.98 -17.65
C ARG A 101 14.77 -5.98 -16.97
N VAL A 102 14.21 -5.07 -17.74
CA VAL A 102 13.10 -4.22 -17.27
C VAL A 102 11.84 -5.11 -17.15
N PRO A 103 11.18 -5.16 -15.97
CA PRO A 103 9.94 -5.90 -15.81
C PRO A 103 8.86 -5.48 -16.82
N ALA A 104 8.06 -6.45 -17.26
CA ALA A 104 6.90 -6.18 -18.11
C ALA A 104 5.97 -5.17 -17.42
N ASP A 105 5.43 -4.24 -18.19
CA ASP A 105 4.61 -3.16 -17.66
C ASP A 105 3.28 -3.69 -17.11
N SER A 106 3.14 -3.65 -15.78
CA SER A 106 1.91 -4.05 -15.09
C SER A 106 0.75 -3.09 -15.35
N SER A 107 0.99 -1.88 -15.86
CA SER A 107 -0.05 -0.90 -16.23
C SER A 107 -0.73 -1.19 -17.57
N ALA A 108 -0.22 -2.16 -18.33
CA ALA A 108 -0.77 -2.52 -19.64
C ALA A 108 -1.83 -3.65 -19.60
N ARG A 109 -2.20 -4.14 -18.41
CA ARG A 109 -3.18 -5.24 -18.22
C ARG A 109 -4.56 -4.73 -17.83
#